data_AF-A0A963M8N6-F1
#
_entry.id   AF-A0A963M8N6-F1
#
_cell.length_a   1.000
_cell.length_b   1.000
_cell.length_c   1.000
_cell.angle_alpha   90.00
_cell.angle_beta   90.00
_cell.angle_gamma   90.00
#
_symmetry.space_group_name_H-M   'P 1'
#
loop_
_entity.id
_entity.type
_entity.pdbx_description
1 polymer ?
#
loop_
_entity_poly.entity_id
_entity_poly.type
_entity_poly.pdbx_seq_one_letter_code
_entity_poly.pdbx_strand_id
1 'polypeptide(L)'
;MPDFVQLWVYLSSAPLVGLTATLVVYLLAMAGYQRAGHAPWANPVLWSILVIGAGLLASGVPYPSYFAGAQFIHFLLGPAVVALGLPLWERRATLSRAW
;
A
#
# COMPACT_ATOMS: atom_id res chain seq x y z
N MET A 1 18.71 -13.35 -13.70
CA MET A 1 17.35 -13.76 -14.13
C MET A 1 16.65 -14.81 -13.25
N PRO A 2 17.28 -15.55 -12.30
CA PRO A 2 16.51 -16.41 -11.39
C PRO A 2 15.80 -15.65 -10.24
N ASP A 3 16.21 -14.41 -9.94
CA ASP A 3 15.66 -13.62 -8.83
C ASP A 3 14.15 -13.35 -8.96
N PHE A 4 13.66 -13.03 -10.17
CA PHE A 4 12.24 -12.74 -10.36
C PHE A 4 11.36 -13.97 -10.11
N VAL A 5 11.84 -15.14 -10.50
CA VAL A 5 11.15 -16.42 -10.29
C VAL A 5 11.22 -16.82 -8.81
N GLN A 6 12.36 -16.62 -8.15
CA GLN A 6 12.46 -16.83 -6.69
C GLN A 6 11.56 -15.88 -5.91
N LEU A 7 11.45 -14.62 -6.32
CA LEU A 7 10.55 -13.64 -5.70
C LEU A 7 9.10 -14.07 -5.90
N TRP A 8 8.72 -14.52 -7.10
CA TRP A 8 7.39 -15.06 -7.39
C TRP A 8 7.06 -16.33 -6.57
N VAL A 9 8.01 -17.27 -6.48
CA VAL A 9 7.86 -18.49 -5.68
C VAL A 9 7.75 -18.15 -4.20
N TYR A 10 8.60 -17.24 -3.69
CA TYR A 10 8.53 -16.76 -2.31
C TYR A 10 7.19 -16.08 -2.01
N LEU A 11 6.64 -15.33 -2.97
CA LEU A 11 5.32 -14.71 -2.86
C LEU A 11 4.16 -15.70 -2.91
N SER A 12 4.29 -16.79 -3.67
CA SER A 12 3.30 -17.86 -3.66
C SER A 12 3.35 -18.69 -2.37
N SER A 13 4.51 -18.72 -1.69
CA SER A 13 4.72 -19.44 -0.42
C SER A 13 4.54 -18.59 0.84
N ALA A 14 4.70 -17.27 0.76
CA ALA A 14 4.49 -16.32 1.84
C ALA A 14 2.99 -16.01 1.96
N PRO A 15 2.49 -15.62 3.15
CA PRO A 15 1.06 -15.46 3.36
C PRO A 15 0.55 -14.23 2.61
N LEU A 16 0.09 -14.45 1.37
CA LEU A 16 -0.73 -13.52 0.55
C LEU A 16 -1.95 -13.01 1.33
N VAL A 17 -2.32 -13.70 2.40
CA VAL A 17 -3.32 -13.29 3.40
C VAL A 17 -3.02 -11.90 3.98
N GLY A 18 -1.75 -11.57 4.26
CA GLY A 18 -1.39 -10.25 4.79
C GLY A 18 -1.70 -9.13 3.80
N LEU A 19 -1.25 -9.31 2.54
CA LEU A 19 -1.48 -8.38 1.45
C LEU A 19 -2.96 -8.18 1.11
N THR A 20 -3.69 -9.29 1.01
CA THR A 20 -5.13 -9.27 0.74
C THR A 20 -5.89 -8.61 1.89
N ALA A 21 -5.52 -8.87 3.15
CA ALA A 21 -6.08 -8.19 4.31
C ALA A 21 -5.82 -6.67 4.26
N THR A 22 -4.60 -6.23 3.93
CA THR A 22 -4.27 -4.81 3.75
C THR A 22 -5.16 -4.16 2.69
N LEU A 23 -5.32 -4.83 1.54
CA LEU A 23 -6.10 -4.32 0.42
C LEU A 23 -7.58 -4.23 0.80
N VAL A 24 -8.14 -5.25 1.45
CA VAL A 24 -9.53 -5.26 1.91
C VAL A 24 -9.79 -4.15 2.92
N VAL A 25 -8.93 -4.01 3.92
CA VAL A 25 -9.05 -2.94 4.93
C VAL A 25 -8.99 -1.57 4.25
N TYR A 26 -8.07 -1.36 3.32
CA TYR A 26 -7.96 -0.11 2.57
C TYR A 26 -9.20 0.19 1.73
N LEU A 27 -9.74 -0.80 1.02
CA LEU A 27 -10.96 -0.63 0.23
C LEU A 27 -12.17 -0.29 1.10
N LEU A 28 -12.28 -0.92 2.28
CA LEU A 28 -13.34 -0.59 3.24
C LEU A 28 -13.18 0.83 3.80
N ALA A 29 -11.96 1.22 4.17
CA ALA A 29 -11.66 2.58 4.62
C ALA A 29 -11.94 3.61 3.52
N MET A 30 -11.61 3.30 2.26
CA MET A 30 -11.87 4.13 1.09
C MET A 30 -13.38 4.24 0.79
N ALA A 31 -14.13 3.15 0.92
CA ALA A 31 -15.59 3.18 0.79
C ALA A 31 -16.23 4.07 1.88
N GLY A 32 -15.67 4.03 3.11
CA GLY A 32 -16.04 4.94 4.19
C GLY A 32 -15.70 6.40 3.87
N TYR A 33 -14.50 6.66 3.33
CA TYR A 33 -14.06 8.01 2.93
C TYR A 33 -14.96 8.63 1.85
N GLN A 34 -15.36 7.85 0.85
CA GLN A 34 -16.29 8.31 -0.18
C GLN A 34 -17.68 8.62 0.39
N ARG A 35 -18.19 7.77 1.28
CA ARG A 35 -19.47 8.01 1.97
C ARG A 35 -19.43 9.22 2.90
N ALA A 36 -18.28 9.53 3.48
CA ALA A 36 -18.06 10.71 4.31
C ALA A 36 -17.89 12.01 3.49
N GLY A 37 -18.09 11.98 2.16
CA GLY A 37 -17.99 13.16 1.32
C GLY A 37 -16.58 13.71 1.19
N HIS A 38 -15.57 12.84 1.20
CA HIS A 38 -14.15 13.23 1.16
C HIS A 38 -13.72 14.10 2.35
N ALA A 39 -14.33 13.89 3.51
CA ALA A 39 -13.97 14.62 4.71
C ALA A 39 -12.48 14.40 5.07
N PRO A 40 -11.69 15.46 5.32
CA PRO A 40 -10.24 15.36 5.55
C PRO A 40 -9.84 14.42 6.70
N TRP A 41 -10.72 14.24 7.71
CA TRP A 41 -10.51 13.35 8.85
C TRP A 41 -10.72 11.87 8.53
N ALA A 42 -11.41 11.55 7.43
CA ALA A 42 -11.72 10.18 7.02
C ALA A 42 -10.62 9.59 6.10
N ASN A 43 -9.38 10.06 6.20
CA ASN A 43 -8.28 9.64 5.35
C ASN A 43 -8.13 8.10 5.35
N PRO A 44 -8.35 7.43 4.21
CA PRO A 44 -8.40 5.98 4.14
C PRO A 44 -7.05 5.33 4.47
N VAL A 45 -5.92 6.01 4.20
CA VAL A 45 -4.58 5.51 4.55
C VAL A 45 -4.41 5.46 6.06
N LEU A 46 -4.77 6.53 6.78
CA LEU A 46 -4.65 6.60 8.23
C LEU A 46 -5.48 5.50 8.90
N TRP A 47 -6.75 5.37 8.50
CA TRP A 47 -7.65 4.36 9.04
C TRP A 47 -7.16 2.94 8.75
N SER A 48 -6.55 2.70 7.59
CA SER A 48 -5.99 1.40 7.26
C SER A 48 -4.81 1.02 8.17
N ILE A 49 -3.89 1.96 8.43
CA ILE A 49 -2.75 1.74 9.32
C ILE A 49 -3.22 1.46 10.74
N LEU A 50 -4.21 2.21 11.22
CA LEU A 50 -4.77 2.01 12.57
C LEU A 50 -5.43 0.63 12.72
N VAL A 51 -6.27 0.23 11.76
CA VAL A 51 -6.97 -1.06 11.80
C VAL A 51 -5.98 -2.24 11.73
N ILE A 52 -5.01 -2.18 10.82
CA ILE A 52 -4.01 -3.24 10.67
C ILE A 52 -3.07 -3.28 11.88
N GLY A 53 -2.62 -2.13 12.37
CA GLY A 53 -1.79 -2.02 13.56
C GLY A 53 -2.50 -2.58 14.81
N ALA A 54 -3.77 -2.22 15.00
CA ALA A 54 -4.59 -2.78 16.07
C ALA A 54 -4.78 -4.29 15.91
N GLY A 55 -5.01 -4.78 14.69
CA GLY A 55 -5.13 -6.20 14.40
C GLY A 55 -3.84 -6.98 14.70
N LEU A 56 -2.67 -6.43 14.36
CA LEU A 56 -1.37 -7.01 14.68
C LEU A 56 -1.12 -7.07 16.18
N LEU A 57 -1.44 -5.99 16.90
CA LEU A 57 -1.32 -5.95 18.36
C LEU A 57 -2.25 -6.96 19.04
N ALA A 58 -3.49 -7.08 18.58
CA ALA A 58 -4.48 -8.01 19.14
C ALA A 58 -4.16 -9.48 18.82
N SER A 59 -3.59 -9.77 17.65
CA SER A 59 -3.21 -11.12 17.24
C SER A 59 -1.82 -11.55 17.74
N GLY A 60 -1.03 -10.62 18.30
CA GLY A 60 0.33 -10.89 18.75
C GLY A 60 1.30 -11.27 17.63
N VAL A 61 0.92 -11.07 16.36
CA VAL A 61 1.73 -11.44 15.21
C VAL A 61 2.89 -10.45 15.09
N PRO A 62 4.15 -10.94 15.02
CA PRO A 62 5.28 -10.06 14.83
C PRO A 62 5.15 -9.30 13.51
N TYR A 63 5.36 -7.97 13.54
CA TYR A 63 5.36 -7.13 12.35
C TYR A 63 6.23 -7.68 11.19
N PRO A 64 7.43 -8.24 11.43
CA PRO A 64 8.22 -8.88 10.37
C PRO A 64 7.47 -9.97 9.59
N SER A 65 6.63 -10.76 10.26
CA SER A 65 5.85 -11.84 9.62
C SER A 65 4.75 -11.29 8.73
N TYR A 66 4.13 -10.17 9.10
CA TYR A 66 3.19 -9.45 8.23
C TYR A 66 3.93 -8.74 7.08
N PHE A 67 5.08 -8.12 7.37
CA PHE A 67 5.87 -7.41 6.38
C PHE A 67 6.47 -8.34 5.31
N ALA A 68 6.75 -9.60 5.64
CA ALA A 68 7.18 -10.62 4.68
C ALA A 68 6.19 -10.76 3.51
N GLY A 69 4.88 -10.63 3.76
CA GLY A 69 3.86 -10.62 2.70
C GLY A 69 3.85 -9.31 1.89
N ALA A 70 4.26 -8.18 2.46
CA ALA A 70 4.22 -6.87 1.82
C ALA A 70 5.45 -6.55 0.95
N GLN A 71 6.48 -7.42 0.95
CA GLN A 71 7.71 -7.20 0.19
C GLN A 71 7.49 -6.99 -1.32
N PHE A 72 6.43 -7.59 -1.90
CA PHE A 72 6.08 -7.35 -3.30
C PHE A 72 5.68 -5.91 -3.57
N ILE A 73 4.79 -5.32 -2.77
CA ILE A 73 4.40 -3.91 -2.94
C ILE A 73 5.61 -3.01 -2.72
N HIS A 74 6.47 -3.34 -1.75
CA HIS A 74 7.68 -2.57 -1.49
C HIS A 74 8.65 -2.60 -2.69
N PHE A 75 8.80 -3.76 -3.34
CA PHE A 75 9.56 -3.88 -4.59
C PHE A 75 8.93 -3.09 -5.73
N LEU A 76 7.60 -3.20 -5.91
CA LEU A 76 6.85 -2.44 -6.92
C LEU A 76 6.86 -0.93 -6.67
N LEU A 77 7.14 -0.50 -5.44
CA LEU A 77 7.18 0.92 -5.08
C LEU A 77 8.24 1.68 -5.89
N GLY A 78 9.38 1.06 -6.17
CA GLY A 78 10.44 1.62 -7.02
C GLY A 78 9.94 1.99 -8.43
N PRO A 79 9.54 1.01 -9.26
CA PRO A 79 9.02 1.28 -10.60
C PRO A 79 7.73 2.11 -10.60
N ALA A 80 6.86 1.96 -9.60
CA ALA A 80 5.65 2.78 -9.48
C ALA A 80 5.96 4.27 -9.22
N VAL A 81 6.91 4.56 -8.33
CA VAL A 81 7.35 5.95 -8.05
C VAL A 81 8.01 6.56 -9.28
N VAL A 82 8.84 5.81 -10.01
CA VAL A 82 9.46 6.30 -11.26
C VAL A 82 8.41 6.54 -12.34
N ALA A 83 7.45 5.62 -12.50
CA ALA A 83 6.34 5.75 -13.44
C ALA A 83 5.44 6.96 -13.13
N LEU A 84 5.28 7.32 -11.86
CA LEU A 84 4.60 8.54 -11.43
C LEU A 84 5.48 9.79 -11.57
N GLY A 85 6.78 9.67 -11.34
CA GLY A 85 7.74 10.77 -11.38
C GLY A 85 7.93 11.37 -12.78
N LEU A 86 7.92 10.53 -13.82
CA LEU A 86 8.07 10.98 -15.21
C LEU A 86 6.97 11.98 -15.66
N PRO A 87 5.66 11.67 -15.55
CA PRO A 87 4.61 12.61 -15.95
C PRO A 87 4.58 13.87 -15.07
N LEU A 88 4.98 13.77 -13.79
CA LEU A 88 5.14 14.94 -12.91
C LEU A 88 6.29 15.84 -13.39
N TRP A 89 7.41 15.26 -13.81
CA TRP A 89 8.55 16.00 -14.35
C TRP A 89 8.23 16.66 -15.69
N GLU A 90 7.48 15.99 -16.56
CA GLU A 90 7.03 16.54 -17.84
C GLU A 90 6.05 17.69 -17.65
N ARG A 91 5.14 17.59 -16.66
CA ARG A 91 4.13 18.62 -16.35
C ARG A 91 4.60 19.64 -15.30
N ARG A 92 5.89 19.65 -14.95
CA ARG A 92 6.44 20.53 -13.90
C ARG A 92 6.18 22.01 -14.12
N ALA A 93 6.19 22.46 -15.38
CA ALA A 93 5.96 23.86 -15.74
C ALA A 93 4.48 24.28 -15.61
N THR A 94 3.55 23.32 -15.71
CA THR A 94 2.12 23.56 -15.48
C THR A 94 1.83 23.60 -13.98
N LEU A 95 2.47 22.72 -13.21
CA LEU A 95 2.40 22.73 -11.75
C LEU A 95 2.96 24.03 -11.17
N SER A 96 4.10 24.54 -11.65
CA SER A 96 4.71 25.77 -11.14
C SER A 96 3.88 27.05 -11.39
N ARG A 97 2.83 26.99 -12.23
CA ARG A 97 1.92 28.13 -12.49
C ARG A 97 0.61 28.03 -11.71
N ALA A 98 0.31 26.86 -11.16
CA ALA A 98 -0.92 26.59 -10.40
C ALA A 98 -0.69 26.64 -8.87
N TRP A 99 0.56 26.88 -8.45
CA TRP A 99 0.96 27.24 -7.09
C TRP A 99 1.05 28.76 -6.95
#